data_AF-A0A6G0RKV4-F1
#
_entry.id   AF-A0A6G0RKV4-F1
#
_cell.length_a   1.000
_cell.length_b   1.000
_cell.length_c   1.000
_cell.angle_alpha   90.00
_cell.angle_beta   90.00
_cell.angle_gamma   90.00
#
_symmetry.space_group_name_H-M   'P 1'
#
loop_
_entity.id
_entity.type
_entity.pdbx_description
1 polymer ?
#
loop_
_entity_poly.entity_id
_entity_poly.type
_entity_poly.pdbx_seq_one_letter_code
_entity_poly.pdbx_strand_id
1 'polypeptide(L)' 'MKIFAVASIAIATLSTVNAAEQASVHLRVHTKGGWCTITNESQCDGQNWTGSRCCADPSYECRWSDDGQNVKRCQKKWR' A
#
# COMPACT_ATOMS: atom_id res chain seq x y z
N MET A 1 -49.04 -42.61 11.94
CA MET A 1 -47.90 -41.70 12.17
C MET A 1 -46.68 -42.29 11.46
N LYS A 2 -46.18 -41.67 10.40
CA LYS A 2 -44.93 -42.04 9.74
C LYS A 2 -44.18 -40.74 9.44
N ILE A 3 -43.22 -40.50 10.33
CA ILE A 3 -42.06 -39.61 10.28
C ILE A 3 -41.80 -38.91 8.94
N PHE A 4 -41.82 -37.58 9.01
CA PHE A 4 -41.37 -36.66 7.98
C PHE A 4 -39.86 -36.81 7.77
N ALA A 5 -39.45 -37.25 6.59
CA ALA A 5 -38.05 -37.17 6.17
C ALA A 5 -37.87 -35.88 5.36
N VAL A 6 -37.44 -34.83 6.05
CA VAL A 6 -37.00 -33.57 5.44
C VAL A 6 -35.48 -33.60 5.30
N ALA A 7 -35.02 -32.97 4.21
CA ALA A 7 -33.65 -32.55 3.91
C ALA A 7 -32.71 -33.64 3.38
N SER A 8 -32.03 -33.41 2.25
CA SER A 8 -31.17 -32.25 2.07
C SER A 8 -30.96 -31.94 0.60
N ILE A 9 -31.18 -30.67 0.23
CA ILE A 9 -30.81 -30.12 -1.06
C ILE A 9 -29.33 -29.76 -0.95
N ALA A 10 -28.45 -30.53 -1.59
CA ALA A 10 -27.05 -30.12 -1.72
C ALA A 10 -26.98 -29.07 -2.84
N ILE A 11 -26.97 -27.81 -2.40
CA ILE A 11 -26.95 -26.62 -3.25
C ILE A 11 -25.55 -26.43 -3.83
N ALA A 12 -25.55 -26.19 -5.15
CA ALA A 12 -24.57 -25.48 -5.97
C ALA A 12 -23.11 -25.92 -5.89
N THR A 13 -22.67 -26.46 -7.02
CA THR A 13 -21.32 -26.35 -7.58
C THR A 13 -20.57 -25.13 -7.05
N LEU A 14 -19.47 -25.35 -6.33
CA LEU A 14 -18.50 -24.32 -6.01
C LEU A 14 -17.99 -23.75 -7.34
N SER A 15 -18.43 -22.53 -7.67
CA SER A 15 -17.75 -21.70 -8.67
C SER A 15 -16.35 -21.47 -8.14
N THR A 16 -15.36 -22.19 -8.68
CA THR A 16 -13.96 -21.81 -8.54
C THR A 16 -13.81 -20.49 -9.30
N VAL A 17 -14.10 -19.38 -8.62
CA VAL A 17 -13.63 -18.08 -9.08
C VAL A 17 -12.12 -18.23 -9.15
N ASN A 18 -11.60 -18.22 -10.38
CA ASN A 18 -10.17 -18.07 -10.61
C ASN A 18 -9.73 -16.91 -9.73
N ALA A 19 -8.87 -17.19 -8.74
CA ALA A 19 -8.24 -16.22 -7.87
C ALA A 19 -7.20 -15.40 -8.67
N ALA A 20 -7.63 -14.85 -9.79
CA ALA A 20 -6.84 -14.04 -10.70
C ALA A 20 -7.44 -12.65 -10.87
N GLU A 21 -8.43 -12.22 -10.08
CA GLU A 21 -8.86 -10.82 -10.06
C GLU A 21 -9.30 -10.41 -8.65
N GLN A 22 -8.34 -9.88 -7.87
CA GLN A 22 -8.51 -8.73 -6.97
C GLN A 22 -7.18 -8.42 -6.27
N ALA A 23 -6.07 -8.47 -7.02
CA ALA A 23 -4.96 -7.57 -6.69
C ALA A 23 -5.41 -6.21 -7.22
N SER A 24 -6.13 -5.48 -6.36
CA SER A 24 -6.45 -4.07 -6.58
C SER A 24 -5.22 -3.42 -7.17
N VAL A 25 -5.36 -2.96 -8.40
CA VAL A 25 -4.36 -2.21 -9.14
C VAL A 25 -4.17 -0.92 -8.34
N HIS A 26 -3.33 -0.98 -7.31
CA HIS A 26 -2.64 0.15 -6.71
C HIS A 26 -1.54 0.59 -7.69
N LEU A 27 -1.90 0.69 -8.98
CA LEU A 27 -1.21 1.55 -9.90
C LEU A 27 -1.61 2.96 -9.48
N ARG A 28 -1.02 3.40 -8.35
CA ARG A 28 -0.64 4.79 -8.20
C ARG A 28 0.14 5.05 -9.46
N VAL A 29 -0.55 5.68 -10.40
CA VAL A 29 0.02 6.17 -11.65
C VAL A 29 1.32 6.82 -11.22
N HIS A 30 2.43 6.14 -11.47
CA HIS A 30 3.76 6.70 -11.45
C HIS A 30 3.75 7.62 -12.66
N THR A 31 3.03 8.74 -12.53
CA THR A 31 3.25 9.91 -13.34
C THR A 31 4.69 10.25 -13.03
N LYS A 32 5.53 9.84 -13.98
CA LYS A 32 6.93 10.19 -14.12
C LYS A 32 6.92 11.70 -14.41
N GLY A 33 6.64 12.49 -13.37
CA GLY A 33 6.22 13.89 -13.48
C GLY A 33 5.28 14.38 -12.36
N GLY A 34 4.87 13.53 -11.41
CA GLY A 34 4.06 13.94 -10.27
C GLY A 34 4.90 14.75 -9.28
N TRP A 35 4.57 16.04 -9.14
CA TRP A 35 5.19 16.95 -8.17
C TRP A 35 5.24 16.27 -6.81
N CYS A 36 6.44 16.02 -6.31
CA CYS A 36 6.61 15.37 -5.03
C CYS A 36 6.08 16.31 -3.94
N THR A 37 5.13 15.86 -3.13
CA THR A 37 4.44 16.75 -2.17
C THR A 37 5.05 16.71 -0.77
N ILE A 38 6.01 15.80 -0.53
CA ILE A 38 6.61 15.60 0.78
C ILE A 38 7.62 16.71 1.01
N THR A 39 7.27 17.60 1.92
CA THR A 39 8.09 18.76 2.27
C THR A 39 9.35 18.33 3.04
N ASN A 40 10.30 19.26 3.12
CA ASN A 40 11.57 19.05 3.84
C ASN A 40 11.31 18.62 5.27
N GLU A 41 12.16 17.74 5.79
CA GLU A 41 12.07 17.20 7.15
C GLU A 41 10.75 16.46 7.47
N SER A 42 9.92 16.11 6.46
CA SER A 42 8.77 15.22 6.62
C SER A 42 9.15 13.76 6.42
N GLN A 43 8.42 12.85 7.09
CA GLN A 43 8.56 11.42 6.84
C GLN A 43 8.30 11.12 5.36
N CYS A 44 9.14 10.28 4.77
CA CYS A 44 9.07 9.88 3.36
C CYS A 44 9.17 8.37 3.17
N ASP A 45 9.49 7.62 4.23
CA ASP A 45 9.51 6.15 4.24
C ASP A 45 9.55 5.63 5.70
N GLY A 46 9.46 4.31 5.85
CA GLY A 46 9.66 3.62 7.13
C GLY A 46 8.36 3.25 7.84
N GLN A 47 8.42 3.09 9.17
CA GLN A 47 7.30 2.55 9.95
C GLN A 47 6.04 3.44 9.81
N ASN A 48 4.90 2.79 9.60
CA ASN A 48 3.57 3.41 9.44
C ASN A 48 3.45 4.37 8.24
N TRP A 49 4.39 4.35 7.29
CA TRP A 49 4.34 5.18 6.09
C TRP A 49 3.60 4.48 4.94
N THR A 50 2.56 5.12 4.40
CA THR A 50 1.79 4.60 3.24
C THR A 50 1.91 5.51 2.00
N GLY A 51 2.57 6.66 2.14
CA GLY A 51 2.70 7.69 1.12
C GLY A 51 3.78 7.40 0.08
N SER A 52 4.07 8.40 -0.75
CA SER A 52 5.15 8.37 -1.74
C SER A 52 6.52 8.42 -1.05
N ARG A 53 7.60 8.05 -1.76
CA ARG A 53 8.98 8.23 -1.26
C ARG A 53 9.67 9.50 -1.75
N CYS A 54 8.99 10.27 -2.60
CA CYS A 54 9.61 11.40 -3.27
C CYS A 54 9.53 12.70 -2.45
N CYS A 55 10.67 13.38 -2.29
CA CYS A 55 10.78 14.69 -1.68
C CYS A 55 10.45 15.80 -2.67
N ALA A 56 9.78 16.86 -2.21
CA ALA A 56 9.36 18.00 -3.03
C ALA A 56 10.53 18.73 -3.68
N ASP A 57 11.61 18.89 -2.94
CA ASP A 57 12.83 19.56 -3.42
C ASP A 57 13.85 18.51 -3.92
N PRO A 58 14.38 18.64 -5.14
CA PRO A 58 15.39 17.72 -5.67
C PRO A 58 16.74 17.76 -4.93
N SER A 59 17.00 18.82 -4.17
CA SER A 59 18.16 18.97 -3.28
C SER A 59 18.02 18.16 -1.99
N TYR A 60 16.86 17.54 -1.77
CA TYR A 60 16.58 16.67 -0.63
C TYR A 60 16.50 15.21 -1.08
N GLU A 61 16.84 14.30 -0.17
CA GLU A 61 16.77 12.87 -0.37
C GLU A 61 16.10 12.19 0.82
N CYS A 62 15.31 11.16 0.53
CA CYS A 62 14.67 10.36 1.56
C CYS A 62 15.69 9.41 2.23
N ARG A 63 16.23 9.83 3.36
CA ARG A 63 17.30 9.14 4.13
C ARG A 63 16.81 8.75 5.52
N TRP A 64 17.46 7.75 6.12
CA TRP A 64 17.19 7.36 7.51
C TRP A 64 17.39 8.55 8.45
N SER A 65 16.43 8.75 9.36
CA SER A 65 16.58 9.72 10.45
C SER A 65 17.56 9.17 11.48
N ASP A 66 18.47 10.04 11.95
CA ASP A 66 19.44 9.72 13.00
C ASP A 66 18.85 9.83 14.42
N ASP A 67 17.55 10.17 14.53
CA ASP A 67 16.86 10.40 15.81
C ASP A 67 16.46 9.10 16.53
N GLY A 68 16.98 7.95 16.12
CA GLY A 68 16.63 6.63 16.65
C GLY A 68 15.23 6.14 16.29
N GLN A 69 14.51 6.87 15.43
CA GLN A 69 13.20 6.47 14.92
C GLN A 69 13.35 5.53 13.71
N ASN A 70 12.47 4.52 13.61
CA ASN A 70 12.42 3.62 12.45
C ASN A 70 11.73 4.27 11.24
N VAL A 71 12.13 5.49 10.90
CA VAL A 71 11.54 6.29 9.82
C VAL A 71 12.62 6.91 8.94
N LYS A 72 12.30 7.16 7.67
CA LYS A 72 13.12 8.00 6.79
C LYS A 72 12.44 9.34 6.58
N ARG A 73 13.26 10.36 6.38
CA ARG A 73 12.86 11.75 6.26
C ARG A 73 13.55 12.40 5.07
N CYS A 74 12.87 13.38 4.45
CA CYS A 74 13.49 14.19 3.41
C CYS A 74 14.55 15.09 4.04
N GLN A 75 15.82 14.75 3.83
CA GLN A 75 16.98 15.46 4.36
C GLN A 75 17.79 16.09 3.22
N LYS A 76 18.43 17.23 3.49
CA LYS A 76 19.25 17.92 2.49
C LYS A 76 20.43 17.03 2.05
N LYS A 77 20.67 16.96 0.74
CA LYS A 77 21.86 16.30 0.20
C LYS A 77 23.09 17.10 0.61
N TRP A 78 24.06 16.40 1.20
CA TRP A 78 25.40 16.93 1.40
C TRP A 78 26.06 16.99 0.02
N ARG A 79 26.29 18.20 -0.50
CA ARG A 79 27.06 18.44 -1.73
C ARG A 79 28.53 18.55 -1.38
#